data_AF-A0AAP1WEE5-F1
#
_entry.id   AF-A0AAP1WEE5-F1
#
_cell.length_a   1.000
_cell.length_b   1.000
_cell.length_c   1.000
_cell.angle_alpha   90.00
_cell.angle_beta   90.00
_cell.angle_gamma   90.00
#
_symmetry.space_group_name_H-M   'P 1'
#
loop_
_entity.id
_entity.type
_entity.pdbx_description
1 polymer ?
#
loop_
_entity_poly.entity_id
_entity_poly.type
_entity_poly.pdbx_seq_one_letter_code
_entity_poly.pdbx_strand_id
1 'polypeptide(L)' 'MVQLSREEYAAIAATLDLPQRAFIDGGFRDACGGRTFASTNPATGELLAQVAA' A
#
# COMPACT_ATOMS: atom_id res chain seq x y z
N MET A 1 -3.72 28.66 1.62
CA MET A 1 -3.40 27.29 1.20
C MET A 1 -2.74 26.63 2.40
N VAL A 2 -3.33 25.56 2.94
CA VAL A 2 -2.74 24.84 4.09
C VAL A 2 -1.70 23.86 3.54
N GLN A 3 -0.50 23.91 4.10
CA GLN A 3 0.57 22.96 3.82
C GLN A 3 0.79 22.14 5.08
N LEU A 4 0.81 20.81 4.94
CA LEU A 4 1.04 19.90 6.07
C LEU A 4 2.54 19.79 6.37
N SER A 5 2.87 19.65 7.65
CA SER A 5 4.21 19.35 8.12
C SER A 5 4.60 17.90 7.78
N ARG A 6 5.90 17.60 7.87
CA ARG A 6 6.41 16.24 7.67
C ARG A 6 5.78 15.26 8.65
N GLU A 7 5.62 15.67 9.90
CA GLU A 7 5.05 14.86 10.97
C GLU A 7 3.57 14.56 10.70
N GLU A 8 2.82 15.53 10.17
CA GLU A 8 1.42 15.35 9.78
C GLU A 8 1.29 14.37 8.61
N TYR A 9 2.17 14.46 7.61
CA TYR A 9 2.21 13.47 6.52
C TYR A 9 2.52 12.06 7.03
N ALA A 10 3.47 11.92 7.96
CA ALA A 10 3.81 10.63 8.56
C ALA A 10 2.63 10.04 9.35
N ALA A 11 1.91 10.88 10.10
CA ALA A 11 0.72 10.45 10.83
C ALA A 11 -0.39 9.96 9.89
N ILE A 12 -0.62 10.65 8.77
CA ILE A 12 -1.60 10.20 7.76
C ILE A 12 -1.17 8.86 7.17
N ALA A 13 0.10 8.72 6.77
CA ALA A 13 0.62 7.48 6.18
C ALA A 13 0.40 6.25 7.07
N ALA A 14 0.51 6.41 8.40
CA ALA A 14 0.28 5.33 9.37
C ALA A 14 -1.19 4.87 9.45
N THR A 15 -2.14 5.66 8.93
CA THR A 15 -3.59 5.36 8.98
C THR A 15 -4.17 4.88 7.65
N LEU A 16 -3.37 4.84 6.59
CA LEU A 16 -3.83 4.44 5.27
C LEU A 16 -4.03 2.92 5.18
N ASP A 17 -5.21 2.51 4.71
CA ASP A 17 -5.43 1.15 4.24
C ASP A 17 -5.04 1.06 2.77
N LEU A 18 -3.96 0.33 2.48
CA LEU A 18 -3.40 0.22 1.14
C LEU A 18 -4.00 -0.99 0.43
N PRO A 19 -4.61 -0.84 -0.77
CA PRO A 19 -5.19 -1.96 -1.49
C PRO A 19 -4.10 -2.96 -1.94
N GLN A 20 -4.29 -4.23 -1.59
CA GLN A 20 -3.30 -5.31 -1.79
C GLN A 20 -3.65 -6.27 -2.94
N ARG A 21 -4.91 -6.24 -3.37
CA ARG A 21 -5.49 -7.21 -4.31
C ARG A 21 -5.49 -6.68 -5.74
N ALA A 22 -5.41 -7.60 -6.71
CA ALA A 22 -5.54 -7.24 -8.11
C ALA A 22 -6.98 -6.81 -8.41
N PHE A 23 -7.15 -5.76 -9.21
CA PHE A 23 -8.47 -5.33 -9.67
C PHE A 23 -8.70 -5.84 -11.10
N ILE A 24 -9.54 -6.86 -11.24
CA ILE A 24 -9.81 -7.56 -12.51
C ILE A 24 -11.32 -7.71 -12.66
N ASP A 25 -11.85 -7.42 -13.85
CA ASP A 25 -13.28 -7.50 -14.18
C ASP A 25 -14.21 -6.76 -13.19
N GLY A 26 -13.78 -5.59 -12.71
CA GLY A 26 -14.58 -4.75 -11.82
C GLY A 26 -14.56 -5.16 -10.34
N GLY A 27 -13.69 -6.10 -9.94
CA GLY A 27 -13.58 -6.52 -8.55
C GLY A 27 -12.15 -6.77 -8.09
N PHE A 28 -11.95 -6.70 -6.78
CA PHE A 28 -10.69 -7.08 -6.14
C PHE A 28 -10.62 -8.59 -5.95
N ARG A 29 -9.55 -9.22 -6.42
CA ARG A 29 -9.29 -10.65 -6.33
C ARG A 29 -7.85 -10.91 -5.89
N ASP A 30 -7.64 -12.01 -5.18
CA ASP A 30 -6.30 -12.49 -4.89
C ASP A 30 -5.66 -13.09 -6.15
N ALA A 31 -4.33 -13.25 -6.14
CA ALA A 31 -3.63 -13.91 -7.24
C ALA A 31 -4.11 -15.36 -7.39
N CYS A 32 -4.21 -15.86 -8.64
CA CYS A 32 -4.66 -17.23 -8.90
C CYS A 32 -3.81 -18.31 -8.20
N GLY A 33 -2.52 -18.03 -7.94
CA GLY A 33 -1.62 -18.93 -7.20
C GLY A 33 -1.38 -18.53 -5.74
N GLY A 34 -2.11 -17.55 -5.21
CA GLY A 34 -1.92 -17.01 -3.86
C GLY A 34 -0.57 -16.33 -3.62
N ARG A 35 0.19 -16.03 -4.67
CA ARG A 35 1.51 -15.40 -4.55
C ARG A 35 1.32 -13.91 -4.27
N THR A 36 2.18 -13.40 -3.41
CA THR A 36 2.30 -11.97 -3.15
C THR A 36 3.77 -11.56 -3.23
N PHE A 37 4.00 -10.26 -3.41
CA PHE A 37 5.32 -9.66 -3.26
C PHE A 37 5.25 -8.48 -2.30
N ALA A 38 6.36 -8.24 -1.60
CA ALA A 38 6.49 -7.12 -0.69
C ALA A 38 6.62 -5.81 -1.48
N SER A 39 5.70 -4.87 -1.22
CA SER A 39 5.87 -3.46 -1.55
C SER A 39 6.52 -2.76 -0.37
N THR A 40 7.67 -2.14 -0.58
CA THR A 40 8.46 -1.50 0.48
C THR A 40 8.63 -0.01 0.21
N ASN A 41 8.64 0.78 1.27
CA ASN A 41 8.93 2.21 1.20
C ASN A 41 10.40 2.41 0.79
N PRO A 42 10.71 3.05 -0.35
CA PRO A 42 12.10 3.24 -0.77
C PRO A 42 12.89 4.19 0.16
N ALA A 43 12.23 5.05 0.93
CA ALA A 43 12.90 5.99 1.84
C ALA A 43 13.34 5.34 3.16
N THR A 44 12.60 4.33 3.65
CA THR A 44 12.85 3.70 4.97
C THR A 44 13.15 2.20 4.88
N GLY A 45 12.82 1.56 3.77
CA GLY A 45 12.88 0.10 3.60
C GLY A 45 11.72 -0.64 4.28
N GLU A 46 10.78 0.07 4.91
CA GLU A 46 9.67 -0.55 5.65
C GLU A 46 8.68 -1.23 4.71
N LEU A 47 8.11 -2.35 5.16
CA LEU A 47 7.05 -3.05 4.45
C LEU A 47 5.77 -2.19 4.47
N LEU A 48 5.27 -1.86 3.28
CA LEU A 48 4.01 -1.13 3.11
C LEU A 48 2.84 -2.11 2.93
N ALA A 49 2.98 -3.10 2.05
CA ALA A 49 1.90 -4.03 1.74
C ALA A 49 2.40 -5.32 1.06
N GLN A 50 1.61 -6.38 1.10
CA GLN A 50 1.83 -7.61 0.33
C GLN A 50 0.89 -7.61 -0.88
N VAL A 51 1.41 -7.35 -2.08
CA VAL A 51 0.59 -7.15 -3.29
C VAL A 51 0.49 -8.46 -4.08
N ALA A 52 -0.69 -8.78 -4.61
CA ALA A 52 -0.94 -9.98 -5.41
C ALA A 52 -0.09 -10.04 -6.72
N ALA A 53 0.45 -11.23 -7.08
CA ALA A 53 1.28 -11.47 -8.28
C ALA A 53 1.07 -12.82 -9.01
#